data_AF-H0G6S9-F1
#
_entry.id   AF-H0G6S9-F1
#
_cell.length_a   1.000
_cell.length_b   1.000
_cell.length_c   1.000
_cell.angle_alpha   90.00
_cell.angle_beta   90.00
_cell.angle_gamma   90.00
#
_symmetry.space_group_name_H-M   'P 1'
#
loop_
_entity.id
_entity.type
_entity.pdbx_description
1 polymer ?
#
loop_
_entity_poly.entity_id
_entity_poly.type
_entity_poly.pdbx_seq_one_letter_code
_entity_poly.pdbx_strand_id
1 'polypeptide(L)' 'MAIGIAIGVGVGAAVGSALDNVALGITIGIALGAALGLLYQRR' A
#
# COMPACT_ATOMS: atom_id res chain seq x y z
N MET A 1 4.35 7.81 -8.92
CA MET A 1 4.92 6.72 -8.10
C MET A 1 4.98 6.97 -6.59
N ALA A 2 5.72 7.97 -6.08
CA ALA A 2 5.98 8.12 -4.64
C ALA A 2 4.72 8.24 -3.75
N ILE A 3 3.71 8.99 -4.19
CA ILE A 3 2.45 9.19 -3.44
C ILE A 3 1.66 7.88 -3.32
N GLY A 4 1.59 7.08 -4.39
CA GLY A 4 0.88 5.79 -4.37
C GLY A 4 1.49 4.82 -3.37
N ILE A 5 2.83 4.75 -3.31
CA ILE A 5 3.55 3.90 -2.35
C ILE A 5 3.34 4.41 -0.92
N ALA A 6 3.41 5.73 -0.68
CA ALA A 6 3.20 6.31 0.65
C ALA A 6 1.79 5.99 1.19
N ILE A 7 0.76 6.12 0.35
CA ILE A 7 -0.63 5.77 0.70
C ILE A 7 -0.73 4.25 0.93
N GLY A 8 -0.15 3.45 0.04
CA GLY A 8 -0.15 2.00 0.14
C GLY A 8 0.48 1.48 1.43
N VAL A 9 1.63 2.02 1.82
CA VAL A 9 2.31 1.65 3.08
C VAL A 9 1.49 2.08 4.29
N GLY A 10 0.92 3.29 4.29
CA GLY A 10 0.09 3.77 5.41
C GLY A 10 -1.18 2.92 5.61
N VAL A 11 -1.89 2.61 4.52
CA VAL A 11 -3.07 1.73 4.55
C VAL A 11 -2.68 0.29 4.91
N GLY A 12 -1.59 -0.22 4.33
CA GLY A 12 -1.08 -1.56 4.60
C GLY A 12 -0.67 -1.76 6.05
N ALA A 13 -0.03 -0.77 6.67
CA ALA A 13 0.30 -0.81 8.09
C ALA A 13 -0.95 -0.84 8.97
N ALA A 14 -1.97 -0.01 8.65
CA ALA A 14 -3.23 0.01 9.39
C ALA A 14 -3.98 -1.33 9.28
N VAL A 15 -4.11 -1.87 8.06
CA VAL A 15 -4.75 -3.18 7.83
C VAL A 15 -3.96 -4.31 8.48
N GLY A 16 -2.63 -4.27 8.39
CA GLY A 16 -1.75 -5.25 9.02
C GLY A 16 -1.86 -5.25 10.54
N SER A 17 -1.99 -4.06 11.15
CA SER A 17 -2.24 -3.96 12.59
C SER A 17 -3.62 -4.48 13.00
N ALA A 18 -4.63 -4.33 12.15
CA ALA A 18 -5.98 -4.86 12.41
C ALA A 18 -6.07 -6.38 12.28
N LEU A 19 -5.16 -7.00 11.53
CA LEU A 19 -5.11 -8.44 11.29
C LEU A 19 -4.11 -9.17 12.20
N ASP A 20 -3.50 -8.48 13.18
CA ASP A 20 -2.36 -8.97 13.97
C ASP A 20 -1.21 -9.53 13.11
N ASN A 21 -1.14 -9.08 11.85
CA ASN A 21 -0.15 -9.52 10.88
C ASN A 21 0.30 -8.36 10.01
N VAL A 22 1.18 -7.55 10.60
CA VAL A 22 1.75 -6.36 9.98
C VAL A 22 2.53 -6.70 8.70
N ALA A 23 3.19 -7.86 8.65
CA ALA A 23 3.92 -8.30 7.46
C ALA A 23 2.99 -8.52 6.26
N LEU A 24 1.85 -9.19 6.46
CA LEU A 24 0.83 -9.35 5.42
C LEU A 24 0.19 -8.01 5.03
N GLY A 25 -0.12 -7.15 6.00
CA GLY A 25 -0.69 -5.84 5.69
C GLY A 25 0.23 -4.95 4.87
N ILE A 26 1.51 -4.87 5.22
CA ILE A 26 2.51 -4.06 4.50
C ILE A 26 2.72 -4.60 3.08
N THR A 27 2.83 -5.91 2.89
CA THR A 27 3.00 -6.51 1.55
C THR A 27 1.82 -6.21 0.63
N ILE A 28 0.59 -6.36 1.13
CA ILE A 28 -0.64 -6.00 0.38
C ILE A 28 -0.67 -4.49 0.11
N GLY A 29 -0.37 -3.67 1.12
CA GLY A 29 -0.36 -2.22 1.02
C GLY A 29 0.62 -1.69 -0.02
N ILE A 30 1.86 -2.21 -0.05
CA ILE A 30 2.86 -1.85 -1.05
C ILE A 30 2.41 -2.28 -2.45
N ALA A 31 1.87 -3.49 -2.61
CA ALA A 31 1.38 -3.97 -3.90
C ALA A 31 0.24 -3.08 -4.46
N LEU A 32 -0.73 -2.74 -3.62
CA LEU A 32 -1.83 -1.83 -3.99
C LEU A 32 -1.34 -0.41 -4.26
N GLY A 33 -0.44 0.12 -3.42
CA GLY A 33 0.14 1.45 -3.59
C GLY A 33 0.96 1.58 -4.87
N ALA A 34 1.71 0.55 -5.23
CA ALA A 34 2.44 0.49 -6.50
C ALA A 34 1.48 0.43 -7.70
N ALA A 35 0.44 -0.42 -7.64
CA ALA A 35 -0.56 -0.53 -8.70
C ALA A 35 -1.31 0.79 -8.94
N LEU A 36 -1.77 1.45 -7.86
CA LEU A 36 -2.39 2.77 -7.92
C LEU A 36 -1.41 3.83 -8.43
N GLY A 37 -0.17 3.83 -7.93
CA GLY A 37 0.87 4.74 -8.37
C GLY A 37 1.16 4.65 -9.87
N LEU A 38 1.06 3.45 -10.47
CA LEU A 38 1.18 3.22 -11.90
C LEU A 38 -0.08 3.66 -12.68
N LEU A 39 -1.28 3.42 -12.14
CA LEU A 39 -2.55 3.87 -12.72
C LEU A 39 -2.62 5.39 -12.83
N TYR A 40 -2.24 6.10 -11.76
CA TYR A 40 -2.24 7.57 -11.76
C TYR A 40 -1.13 8.18 -12.61
N GLN A 41 -0.01 7.47 -12.80
CA GLN A 41 1.07 7.94 -13.66
C GLN A 41 0.79 7.71 -15.16
N ARG A 42 -0.23 6.91 -15.49
CA ARG A 42 -0.71 6.68 -16.86
C ARG A 42 -1.82 7.65 -17.30
N ARG A 43 -2.28 8.54 -16.44
CA ARG A 43 -3.16 9.66 -16.79
C ARG A 43 -2.35 10.94 -16.94
#